data_AF-A0A2U1W0I3-F1
#
_entry.id   AF-A0A2U1W0I3-F1
#
_cell.length_a   1.000
_cell.length_b   1.000
_cell.length_c   1.000
_cell.angle_alpha   90.00
_cell.angle_beta   90.00
_cell.angle_gamma   90.00
#
_symmetry.space_group_name_H-M   'P 1'
#
loop_
_entity.id
_entity.type
_entity.pdbx_description
1 polymer ?
#
loop_
_entity_poly.entity_id
_entity_poly.type
_entity_poly.pdbx_seq_one_letter_code
_entity_poly.pdbx_strand_id
1 'polypeptide(L)'
;MTAPDGFPMDALDRRSDVHRASVVDAFAAAGVSLPVRGVLHSISCPAVFRTAVLDLAARRGCDAAALAGAALLLGAGTEPDPGAGDAVLDLRLDTVHDHGAIRRALATALAAADGWKLVPSAEASRLEGRLETLEYRNKALASALERVSFQPLEGGLTQVRDAASLFGFVNEWCFDEDRVVRRFRELAPVYHPDTGMVGCRQRMAQLIEARNLLIKHVRTAYRSGDWTARR
;
A
#
# COMPACT_ATOMS: atom_id res chain seq x y z
N MET A 1 -42.33 -31.78 -41.04
CA MET A 1 -43.52 -31.42 -40.23
C MET A 1 -43.69 -29.91 -40.36
N THR A 2 -44.87 -29.46 -40.76
CA THR A 2 -45.14 -28.08 -41.22
C THR A 2 -46.09 -27.41 -40.21
N ALA A 3 -45.76 -26.20 -39.76
CA ALA A 3 -46.62 -25.37 -38.92
C ALA A 3 -47.78 -24.76 -39.76
N PRO A 4 -48.93 -24.40 -39.14
CA PRO A 4 -50.19 -24.08 -39.84
C PRO A 4 -50.22 -22.73 -40.61
N ASP A 5 -49.10 -22.04 -40.69
CA ASP A 5 -48.93 -20.67 -41.17
C ASP A 5 -48.00 -20.56 -42.40
N GLY A 6 -47.61 -21.70 -42.99
CA GLY A 6 -47.07 -21.75 -44.36
C GLY A 6 -45.66 -21.20 -44.57
N PHE A 7 -44.94 -20.82 -43.51
CA PHE A 7 -43.53 -20.42 -43.61
C PHE A 7 -42.57 -21.62 -43.48
N PRO A 8 -41.62 -21.81 -44.41
CA PRO A 8 -40.58 -22.82 -44.27
C PRO A 8 -39.56 -22.43 -43.19
N MET A 9 -39.26 -23.34 -42.26
CA MET A 9 -38.32 -23.16 -41.14
C MET A 9 -36.82 -23.21 -41.53
N ASP A 10 -36.49 -23.27 -42.83
CA ASP A 10 -35.10 -23.43 -43.31
C ASP A 10 -34.38 -22.10 -43.64
N ALA A 11 -34.88 -20.96 -43.15
CA ALA A 11 -34.27 -19.65 -43.41
C ALA A 11 -33.38 -19.13 -42.28
N LEU A 12 -32.96 -19.97 -41.33
CA LEU A 12 -32.22 -19.53 -40.13
C LEU A 12 -30.70 -19.71 -40.18
N ASP A 13 -30.10 -20.19 -41.28
CA ASP A 13 -28.69 -20.63 -41.22
C ASP A 13 -27.73 -20.06 -42.29
N ARG A 14 -28.06 -18.94 -42.94
CA ARG A 14 -27.10 -18.26 -43.83
C ARG A 14 -27.20 -16.75 -43.78
N ARG A 15 -26.46 -16.13 -42.85
CA ARG A 15 -25.63 -14.92 -43.06
C ARG A 15 -24.91 -14.55 -41.75
N SER A 16 -23.83 -15.28 -41.51
CA SER A 16 -22.66 -14.77 -40.82
C SER A 16 -22.11 -13.56 -41.58
N ASP A 17 -21.46 -12.66 -40.84
CA ASP A 17 -20.68 -11.51 -41.31
C ASP A 17 -21.46 -10.31 -41.85
N VAL A 18 -22.14 -9.61 -40.93
CA VAL A 18 -22.33 -8.16 -41.07
C VAL A 18 -21.50 -7.48 -39.99
N HIS A 19 -20.44 -6.82 -40.44
CA HIS A 19 -19.63 -5.88 -39.69
C HIS A 19 -20.50 -5.03 -38.76
N ARG A 20 -20.17 -5.05 -37.47
CA ARG A 20 -20.61 -4.11 -36.47
C ARG A 20 -19.95 -2.76 -36.76
N ALA A 21 -20.32 -2.14 -37.88
CA ALA A 21 -19.99 -0.75 -38.16
C ALA A 21 -20.70 0.07 -37.08
N SER A 22 -19.91 0.70 -36.22
CA SER A 22 -20.43 1.59 -35.21
C SER A 22 -21.25 2.67 -35.91
N VAL A 23 -22.43 3.00 -35.38
CA VAL A 23 -23.23 4.13 -35.88
C VAL A 23 -22.36 5.40 -35.93
N VAL A 24 -21.34 5.48 -35.08
CA VAL A 24 -20.32 6.53 -35.02
C VAL A 24 -19.46 6.61 -36.30
N ASP A 25 -19.11 5.46 -36.91
CA ASP A 25 -18.28 5.41 -38.13
C ASP A 25 -19.05 5.89 -39.35
N ALA A 26 -20.37 5.65 -39.39
CA ALA A 26 -21.24 6.11 -40.47
C ALA A 26 -21.40 7.65 -40.47
N PHE A 27 -21.37 8.29 -39.30
CA PHE A 27 -21.46 9.76 -39.20
C PHE A 27 -20.13 10.46 -39.54
N ALA A 28 -18.98 9.85 -39.21
CA ALA A 28 -17.67 10.41 -39.55
C ALA A 28 -17.42 10.45 -41.07
N ALA A 29 -17.88 9.44 -41.81
CA ALA A 29 -17.74 9.38 -43.27
C ALA A 29 -18.59 10.41 -44.02
N ALA A 30 -19.65 10.95 -43.40
CA ALA A 30 -20.58 11.89 -44.03
C ALA A 30 -20.16 13.37 -43.93
N GLY A 31 -19.02 13.68 -43.30
CA GLY A 31 -18.57 15.08 -43.12
C GLY A 31 -19.52 15.94 -42.27
N VAL A 32 -20.49 15.31 -41.59
CA VAL A 32 -21.41 15.98 -40.68
C VAL A 32 -20.74 16.06 -39.32
N SER A 33 -20.16 17.22 -39.01
CA SER A 33 -19.85 17.58 -37.63
C SER A 33 -21.17 17.53 -36.86
N LEU A 34 -21.38 16.50 -36.05
CA LEU A 34 -22.49 16.47 -35.10
C LEU A 34 -22.38 17.76 -34.28
N PRO A 35 -23.46 18.55 -34.16
CA PRO A 35 -23.42 19.71 -33.28
C PRO A 35 -22.98 19.20 -31.92
N VAL A 36 -21.99 19.86 -31.32
CA VAL A 36 -21.51 19.55 -29.97
C VAL A 36 -22.65 19.89 -29.00
N ARG A 37 -23.64 19.01 -28.92
CA ARG A 37 -24.79 19.11 -28.04
C ARG A 37 -24.27 18.86 -26.63
N GLY A 38 -24.55 19.82 -25.76
CA GLY A 38 -24.11 19.77 -24.38
C GLY A 38 -23.60 21.12 -23.91
N VAL A 39 -24.00 21.45 -22.68
CA VAL A 39 -23.54 22.61 -21.94
C VAL A 39 -22.12 22.31 -21.44
N LEU A 40 -21.20 23.26 -21.65
CA LEU A 40 -19.86 23.19 -21.09
C LEU A 40 -19.91 23.57 -19.60
N HIS A 41 -19.43 22.68 -18.76
CA HIS A 41 -19.28 22.85 -17.32
C HIS A 41 -17.80 22.93 -16.98
N SER A 42 -17.35 24.04 -16.40
CA SER A 42 -15.99 24.20 -15.89
C SER A 42 -16.02 24.10 -14.37
N ILE A 43 -15.68 22.92 -13.86
CA ILE A 43 -15.87 22.57 -12.44
C ILE A 43 -14.54 22.72 -11.71
N SER A 44 -14.49 23.66 -10.76
CA SER A 44 -13.40 23.75 -9.80
C SER A 44 -13.42 22.55 -8.85
N CYS A 45 -12.28 21.87 -8.71
CA CYS A 45 -12.09 20.68 -7.88
C CYS A 45 -10.61 20.52 -7.45
N PRO A 46 -10.32 19.67 -6.45
CA PRO A 46 -8.94 19.34 -6.08
C PRO A 46 -8.17 18.66 -7.22
N ALA A 47 -6.88 18.97 -7.37
CA ALA A 47 -6.05 18.39 -8.43
C ALA A 47 -6.00 16.85 -8.38
N VAL A 48 -5.89 16.27 -7.18
CA VAL A 48 -5.89 14.82 -6.97
C VAL A 48 -7.20 14.20 -7.45
N PHE A 49 -8.33 14.85 -7.17
CA PHE A 49 -9.65 14.40 -7.61
C PHE A 49 -9.76 14.43 -9.13
N ARG A 50 -9.33 15.52 -9.78
CA ARG A 50 -9.30 15.62 -11.26
C ARG A 50 -8.48 14.49 -11.88
N THR A 51 -7.27 14.25 -11.39
CA THR A 51 -6.41 13.18 -11.90
C THR A 51 -7.06 11.82 -11.73
N ALA A 52 -7.63 11.53 -10.56
CA ALA A 52 -8.32 10.26 -10.31
C ALA A 52 -9.50 10.02 -11.26
N VAL A 53 -10.31 11.06 -11.52
CA VAL A 53 -11.42 11.00 -12.49
C VAL A 53 -10.90 10.71 -13.91
N LEU A 54 -9.86 11.42 -14.35
CA LEU A 54 -9.27 11.22 -15.68
C LEU A 54 -8.65 9.82 -15.83
N ASP A 55 -7.96 9.33 -14.80
CA ASP A 55 -7.37 7.99 -14.79
C ASP A 55 -8.45 6.91 -14.78
N LEU A 56 -9.55 7.11 -14.06
CA LEU A 56 -10.69 6.20 -14.10
C LEU A 56 -11.34 6.18 -15.49
N ALA A 57 -11.57 7.35 -16.10
CA ALA A 57 -12.13 7.46 -17.44
C ALA A 57 -11.23 6.74 -18.47
N ALA A 58 -9.93 6.99 -18.43
CA ALA A 58 -8.95 6.33 -19.30
C ALA A 58 -8.96 4.80 -19.14
N ARG A 59 -8.98 4.29 -17.90
CA ARG A 59 -9.06 2.84 -17.62
C ARG A 59 -10.35 2.20 -18.10
N ARG A 60 -11.45 2.96 -18.11
CA ARG A 60 -12.76 2.51 -18.60
C ARG A 60 -12.95 2.71 -20.11
N GLY A 61 -11.97 3.31 -20.79
CA GLY A 61 -12.05 3.60 -22.22
C GLY A 61 -13.14 4.61 -22.57
N CYS A 62 -13.50 5.51 -21.64
CA CYS A 62 -14.48 6.56 -21.84
C CYS A 62 -13.87 7.94 -21.53
N ASP A 63 -14.57 9.01 -21.91
CA ASP A 63 -14.21 10.36 -21.50
C ASP A 63 -14.81 10.70 -20.13
N ALA A 64 -14.28 11.75 -19.49
CA ALA A 64 -14.77 12.19 -18.18
C ALA A 64 -16.22 12.67 -18.23
N ALA A 65 -16.70 13.15 -19.39
CA ALA A 65 -18.08 13.60 -19.59
C ALA A 65 -19.07 12.42 -19.57
N ALA A 66 -18.78 11.33 -20.27
CA ALA A 66 -19.57 10.11 -20.24
C ALA A 66 -19.55 9.47 -18.84
N LEU A 67 -18.40 9.49 -18.16
CA LEU A 67 -18.29 9.03 -16.78
C LEU A 67 -19.18 9.86 -15.84
N ALA A 68 -19.14 11.19 -15.96
CA ALA A 68 -19.98 12.08 -15.17
C ALA A 68 -21.48 11.91 -15.47
N GLY A 69 -21.84 11.79 -16.75
CA GLY A 69 -23.22 11.52 -17.17
C GLY A 69 -23.75 10.20 -16.60
N ALA A 70 -22.97 9.12 -16.72
CA ALA A 70 -23.31 7.82 -16.14
C ALA A 70 -23.44 7.90 -14.61
N ALA A 71 -22.52 8.59 -13.93
CA ALA A 71 -22.57 8.78 -12.49
C ALA A 71 -23.80 9.57 -12.04
N LEU A 72 -24.19 10.61 -12.79
CA LEU A 72 -25.39 11.41 -12.52
C LEU A 72 -26.69 10.61 -12.71
N LEU A 73 -26.73 9.68 -13.66
CA LEU A 73 -27.87 8.78 -13.87
C LEU A 73 -28.09 7.81 -12.69
N LEU A 74 -27.02 7.42 -12.00
CA LEU A 74 -27.09 6.59 -10.80
C LEU A 74 -27.63 7.35 -9.57
N GLY A 75 -27.83 8.67 -9.69
CA GLY A 75 -28.38 9.55 -8.65
C GLY A 75 -27.36 10.55 -8.11
N ALA A 76 -27.84 11.55 -7.37
CA ALA A 76 -26.96 12.48 -6.65
C ALA A 76 -26.13 11.67 -5.64
N GLY A 77 -24.83 11.62 -5.86
CA GLY A 77 -23.90 10.73 -5.17
C GLY A 77 -24.07 10.68 -3.65
N THR A 78 -23.92 9.48 -3.08
CA THR A 78 -23.95 9.24 -1.63
C THR A 78 -22.68 9.75 -0.94
N GLU A 79 -21.58 9.89 -1.69
CA GLU A 79 -20.33 10.42 -1.18
C GLU A 79 -20.42 11.94 -0.93
N PRO A 80 -19.72 12.46 0.10
CA PRO A 80 -19.66 13.88 0.37
C PRO A 80 -19.03 14.63 -0.82
N ASP A 81 -19.29 15.94 -0.91
CA ASP A 81 -18.68 16.75 -1.94
C ASP A 81 -17.17 16.93 -1.64
N PRO A 82 -16.25 16.53 -2.54
CA PRO A 82 -14.81 16.79 -2.38
C PRO A 82 -14.46 18.29 -2.34
N GLY A 83 -15.41 19.16 -2.68
CA GLY A 83 -15.25 20.61 -2.61
C GLY A 83 -14.63 21.22 -3.86
N ALA A 84 -14.54 22.54 -3.87
CA ALA A 84 -13.81 23.29 -4.88
C ALA A 84 -12.30 23.23 -4.64
N GLY A 85 -11.50 23.47 -5.68
CA GLY A 85 -10.04 23.51 -5.59
C GLY A 85 -9.41 24.21 -6.79
N ASP A 86 -8.08 24.17 -6.88
CA ASP A 86 -7.33 24.97 -7.86
C ASP A 86 -7.33 24.36 -9.28
N ALA A 87 -7.81 23.13 -9.44
CA ALA A 87 -7.90 22.48 -10.73
C ALA A 87 -9.29 22.62 -11.34
N VAL A 88 -9.35 22.65 -12.68
CA VAL A 88 -10.60 22.74 -13.43
C VAL A 88 -10.82 21.45 -14.22
N LEU A 89 -12.01 20.88 -14.08
CA LEU A 89 -12.50 19.77 -14.88
C LEU A 89 -13.58 20.29 -15.84
N ASP A 90 -13.24 20.32 -17.12
CA ASP A 90 -14.15 20.74 -18.19
C ASP A 90 -14.93 19.54 -18.72
N LEU A 91 -16.26 19.57 -18.56
CA LEU A 91 -17.17 18.50 -18.97
C LEU A 91 -18.25 19.05 -19.89
N ARG A 92 -18.64 18.29 -20.91
CA ARG A 92 -19.80 18.62 -21.76
C ARG A 92 -20.93 17.67 -21.42
N LEU A 93 -21.99 18.19 -20.80
CA LEU A 93 -23.15 17.41 -20.34
C LEU A 93 -24.42 17.91 -21.01
N ASP A 94 -25.41 17.03 -21.16
CA ASP A 94 -26.67 17.32 -21.87
C ASP A 94 -27.51 18.42 -21.21
N THR A 95 -27.38 18.58 -19.89
CA THR A 95 -28.14 19.55 -19.10
C THR A 95 -27.26 20.35 -18.15
N VAL A 96 -27.80 21.48 -17.66
CA VAL A 96 -27.17 22.26 -16.59
C VAL A 96 -27.33 21.51 -15.27
N HIS A 97 -26.23 21.22 -14.59
CA HIS A 97 -26.20 20.62 -13.26
C HIS A 97 -25.44 21.52 -12.30
N ASP A 98 -25.76 21.41 -11.01
CA ASP A 98 -24.97 22.02 -9.95
C ASP A 98 -23.56 21.40 -9.92
N HIS A 99 -22.52 22.23 -9.84
CA HIS A 99 -21.14 21.77 -9.80
C HIS A 99 -20.88 20.84 -8.61
N GLY A 100 -21.50 21.09 -7.46
CA GLY A 100 -21.42 20.21 -6.30
C GLY A 100 -22.07 18.84 -6.55
N ALA A 101 -23.19 18.79 -7.25
CA ALA A 101 -23.84 17.54 -7.65
C ALA A 101 -22.96 16.71 -8.60
N ILE A 102 -22.31 17.35 -9.57
CA ILE A 102 -21.37 16.67 -10.48
C ILE A 102 -20.18 16.10 -9.70
N ARG A 103 -19.58 16.88 -8.79
CA ARG A 103 -18.47 16.40 -7.95
C ARG A 103 -18.86 15.22 -7.05
N ARG A 104 -20.04 15.25 -6.41
CA ARG A 104 -20.55 14.13 -5.59
C ARG A 104 -20.79 12.86 -6.42
N ALA A 105 -21.38 13.02 -7.62
CA ALA A 105 -21.61 11.89 -8.51
C ALA A 105 -20.29 11.24 -8.93
N LEU A 106 -19.30 12.04 -9.36
CA LEU A 106 -17.97 11.56 -9.70
C LEU A 106 -17.22 10.96 -8.50
N ALA A 107 -17.36 11.52 -7.30
CA ALA A 107 -16.81 10.94 -6.07
C ALA A 107 -17.39 9.55 -5.78
N THR A 108 -18.70 9.37 -5.98
CA THR A 108 -19.36 8.07 -5.82
C THR A 108 -18.86 7.06 -6.86
N ALA A 109 -18.62 7.50 -8.11
CA ALA A 109 -18.04 6.65 -9.14
C ALA A 109 -16.60 6.21 -8.80
N LEU A 110 -15.78 7.12 -8.24
CA LEU A 110 -14.43 6.81 -7.79
C LEU A 110 -14.42 5.84 -6.60
N ALA A 111 -15.31 6.06 -5.61
CA ALA A 111 -15.46 5.18 -4.46
C ALA A 111 -15.85 3.76 -4.89
N ALA A 112 -16.79 3.64 -5.84
CA ALA A 112 -17.26 2.36 -6.35
C ALA A 112 -16.21 1.61 -7.19
N ALA A 113 -15.36 2.32 -7.93
CA ALA A 113 -14.39 1.71 -8.84
C ALA A 113 -13.08 1.30 -8.16
N ASP A 114 -12.54 2.19 -7.32
CA ASP A 114 -11.17 2.11 -6.81
C ASP A 114 -11.11 2.14 -5.27
N GLY A 115 -12.26 2.15 -4.59
CA GLY A 115 -12.32 2.21 -3.13
C GLY A 115 -11.87 3.55 -2.54
N TRP A 116 -11.89 4.63 -3.32
CA TRP A 116 -11.57 5.96 -2.83
C TRP A 116 -12.54 6.37 -1.73
N LYS A 117 -11.99 6.86 -0.61
CA LYS A 117 -12.79 7.39 0.49
C LYS A 117 -12.40 8.82 0.75
N LEU A 118 -13.38 9.72 0.74
CA LEU A 118 -13.16 11.10 1.15
C LEU A 118 -12.95 11.15 2.66
N VAL A 119 -11.87 11.83 3.05
CA VAL A 119 -11.51 12.07 4.46
C VAL A 119 -11.61 13.57 4.71
N PRO A 120 -12.30 14.02 5.76
CA PRO A 120 -12.35 15.44 6.12
C PRO A 120 -10.93 15.99 6.34
N SER A 121 -10.67 17.20 5.83
CA SER A 121 -9.35 17.84 5.94
C SER A 121 -8.86 17.92 7.41
N ALA A 122 -9.75 18.24 8.36
CA ALA A 122 -9.40 18.26 9.77
C ALA A 122 -8.96 16.90 10.34
N GLU A 123 -9.52 15.80 9.83
CA GLU A 123 -9.10 14.44 10.20
C GLU A 123 -7.76 14.08 9.56
N ALA A 124 -7.56 14.44 8.29
CA ALA A 124 -6.29 14.26 7.60
C ALA A 124 -5.14 14.97 8.34
N SER A 125 -5.30 16.26 8.65
CA SER A 125 -4.30 17.03 9.41
C SER A 125 -4.03 16.45 10.80
N ARG A 126 -5.06 15.92 11.47
CA ARG A 126 -4.89 15.22 12.76
C ARG A 126 -4.06 13.95 12.62
N LEU A 127 -4.30 13.16 11.58
CA LEU A 127 -3.55 11.93 11.31
C LEU A 127 -2.10 12.24 10.97
N GLU A 128 -1.87 13.26 10.13
CA GLU A 128 -0.53 13.75 9.79
C GLU A 128 0.25 14.18 11.04
N GLY A 129 -0.35 15.00 11.92
CA GLY A 129 0.31 15.40 13.16
C GLY A 129 0.61 14.22 14.11
N ARG A 130 -0.23 13.18 14.11
CA ARG A 130 0.05 11.94 14.86
C ARG A 130 1.20 11.15 14.24
N LEU A 131 1.27 11.09 12.91
CA LEU A 131 2.38 10.44 12.20
C LEU A 131 3.70 11.14 12.53
N GLU A 132 3.76 12.47 12.41
CA GLU A 132 4.94 13.26 12.76
C GLU A 132 5.38 13.02 14.23
N THR A 133 4.42 12.99 15.15
CA THR A 133 4.69 12.68 16.56
C THR A 133 5.26 11.27 16.74
N LEU A 134 4.72 10.27 16.03
CA LEU A 134 5.19 8.89 16.10
C LEU A 134 6.58 8.73 15.48
N GLU A 135 6.84 9.39 14.36
CA GLU A 135 8.15 9.42 13.71
C GLU A 135 9.21 10.03 14.62
N TYR A 136 8.90 11.18 15.24
CA TYR A 136 9.80 11.81 16.21
C TYR A 136 10.11 10.88 17.40
N ARG A 137 9.08 10.25 17.98
CA ARG A 137 9.26 9.32 19.10
C ARG A 137 10.06 8.09 18.70
N ASN A 138 9.80 7.52 17.53
CA ASN A 138 10.53 6.37 17.01
C ASN A 138 12.02 6.71 16.83
N LYS A 139 12.32 7.86 16.23
CA LYS A 139 13.70 8.36 16.09
C LYS A 139 14.38 8.58 17.45
N ALA A 140 13.69 9.17 18.42
CA ALA A 140 14.22 9.36 19.77
C ALA A 140 14.52 8.04 20.48
N LEU A 141 13.64 7.03 20.34
CA LEU A 141 13.84 5.69 20.88
C LEU A 141 15.01 4.97 20.20
N ALA A 142 15.11 5.05 18.88
CA ALA A 142 16.23 4.48 18.13
C ALA A 142 17.57 5.07 18.59
N SER A 143 17.64 6.40 18.75
CA SER A 143 18.85 7.08 19.25
C SER A 143 19.16 6.73 20.72
N ALA A 144 18.14 6.58 21.57
CA ALA A 144 18.34 6.11 22.95
C ALA A 144 18.87 4.67 22.99
N LEU A 145 18.30 3.79 22.17
CA LEU A 145 18.71 2.40 22.06
C LEU A 145 20.14 2.28 21.53
N GLU A 146 20.52 3.09 20.54
CA GLU A 146 21.88 3.15 20.00
C GLU A 146 22.92 3.53 21.07
N ARG A 147 22.58 4.46 21.98
CA ARG A 147 23.46 4.84 23.09
C ARG A 147 23.61 3.75 24.16
N VAL A 148 22.57 2.95 24.40
CA VAL A 148 22.57 1.89 25.43
C VAL A 148 23.14 0.57 24.88
N SER A 149 23.02 0.35 23.58
CA SER A 149 23.56 -0.83 22.91
C SER A 149 25.08 -0.90 22.98
N PHE A 150 25.62 -2.14 23.00
CA PHE A 150 27.05 -2.35 23.09
C PHE A 150 27.79 -1.75 21.88
N GLN A 151 29.00 -1.25 22.13
CA GLN A 151 29.89 -0.76 21.08
C GLN A 151 30.83 -1.89 20.64
N PRO A 152 31.02 -2.12 19.33
CA PRO A 152 31.96 -3.12 18.86
C PRO A 152 33.37 -2.88 19.41
N LEU A 153 34.03 -3.93 19.86
CA LEU A 153 35.41 -3.87 20.33
C LEU A 153 36.38 -3.83 19.15
N GLU A 154 37.38 -2.95 19.19
CA GLU A 154 38.35 -2.74 18.08
C GLU A 154 39.30 -3.94 17.85
N GLY A 155 39.27 -4.97 18.69
CA GLY A 155 40.08 -6.20 18.56
C GLY A 155 39.28 -7.51 18.42
N GLY A 156 37.95 -7.43 18.27
CA GLY A 156 37.08 -8.62 18.32
C GLY A 156 36.92 -9.19 19.74
N LEU A 157 36.19 -10.31 19.85
CA LEU A 157 35.88 -10.93 21.14
C LEU A 157 36.80 -12.12 21.41
N THR A 158 37.80 -11.93 22.27
CA THR A 158 38.75 -12.99 22.63
C THR A 158 38.45 -13.65 23.98
N GLN A 159 37.74 -12.97 24.88
CA GLN A 159 37.48 -13.43 26.24
C GLN A 159 36.02 -13.86 26.44
N VAL A 160 35.82 -14.90 27.25
CA VAL A 160 34.48 -15.38 27.66
C VAL A 160 33.73 -14.32 28.44
N ARG A 161 34.44 -13.56 29.29
CA ARG A 161 33.91 -12.43 30.04
C ARG A 161 33.22 -11.39 29.17
N ASP A 162 33.88 -10.99 28.09
CA ASP A 162 33.38 -9.95 27.18
C ASP A 162 32.14 -10.45 26.44
N ALA A 163 32.18 -11.70 25.97
CA ALA A 163 31.04 -12.35 25.34
C ALA A 163 29.84 -12.49 26.29
N ALA A 164 30.07 -12.85 27.55
CA ALA A 164 29.03 -12.96 28.57
C ALA A 164 28.41 -11.59 28.88
N SER A 165 29.24 -10.56 28.99
CA SER A 165 28.81 -9.17 29.23
C SER A 165 27.99 -8.63 28.06
N LEU A 166 28.40 -8.90 26.82
CA LEU A 166 27.67 -8.52 25.60
C LEU A 166 26.26 -9.15 25.55
N PHE A 167 26.13 -10.41 25.99
CA PHE A 167 24.85 -11.10 26.09
C PHE A 167 24.01 -10.67 27.31
N GLY A 168 24.54 -9.78 28.17
CA GLY A 168 23.87 -9.34 29.39
C GLY A 168 23.85 -10.40 30.49
N PHE A 169 24.75 -11.38 30.45
CA PHE A 169 24.94 -12.31 31.56
C PHE A 169 25.78 -11.67 32.67
N VAL A 170 25.50 -12.03 33.92
CA VAL A 170 26.17 -11.46 35.11
C VAL A 170 27.65 -11.87 35.18
N ASN A 171 27.96 -13.11 34.81
CA ASN A 171 29.31 -13.65 34.80
C ASN A 171 29.41 -14.88 33.86
N GLU A 172 30.62 -15.42 33.72
CA GLU A 172 30.96 -16.57 32.85
C GLU A 172 30.33 -17.91 33.26
N TRP A 173 29.74 -17.98 34.46
CA TRP A 173 29.26 -19.22 35.07
C TRP A 173 27.72 -19.31 35.15
N CYS A 174 27.00 -18.27 34.70
CA CYS A 174 25.55 -18.13 34.89
C CYS A 174 24.70 -18.41 33.62
N PHE A 175 25.17 -19.26 32.70
CA PHE A 175 24.43 -19.64 31.50
C PHE A 175 24.69 -21.09 31.09
N ASP A 176 23.71 -21.66 30.39
CA ASP A 176 23.81 -22.93 29.68
C ASP A 176 23.67 -22.70 28.17
N GLU A 177 23.83 -23.76 27.37
CA GLU A 177 23.76 -23.66 25.91
C GLU A 177 22.40 -23.13 25.45
N ASP A 178 21.30 -23.57 26.09
CA ASP A 178 19.94 -23.16 25.74
C ASP A 178 19.70 -21.67 25.99
N ARG A 179 20.17 -21.12 27.12
CA ARG A 179 20.09 -19.68 27.43
C ARG A 179 20.87 -18.84 26.42
N VAL A 180 22.06 -19.28 26.01
CA VAL A 180 22.86 -18.57 25.00
C VAL A 180 22.11 -18.54 23.66
N VAL A 181 21.58 -19.68 23.22
CA VAL A 181 20.81 -19.75 21.95
C VAL A 181 19.55 -18.88 22.02
N ARG A 182 18.83 -18.92 23.13
CA ARG A 182 17.65 -18.08 23.34
C ARG A 182 18.00 -16.59 23.29
N ARG A 183 19.01 -16.15 24.03
CA ARG A 183 19.44 -14.74 24.03
C ARG A 183 19.92 -14.28 22.66
N PHE A 184 20.61 -15.14 21.91
CA PHE A 184 21.00 -14.82 20.54
C PHE A 184 19.78 -14.56 19.65
N ARG A 185 18.73 -15.39 19.74
CA ARG A 185 17.48 -15.20 18.98
C ARG A 185 16.76 -13.90 19.35
N GLU A 186 16.87 -13.46 20.60
CA GLU A 186 16.29 -12.20 21.07
C GLU A 186 17.09 -10.99 20.56
N LEU A 187 18.42 -11.06 20.53
CA LEU A 187 19.31 -9.94 20.14
C LEU A 187 19.52 -9.83 18.63
N ALA A 188 19.53 -10.94 17.89
CA ALA A 188 19.83 -10.94 16.46
C ALA A 188 18.91 -10.02 15.63
N PRO A 189 17.57 -9.98 15.84
CA PRO A 189 16.71 -9.06 15.11
C PRO A 189 16.99 -7.58 15.40
N VAL A 190 17.52 -7.24 16.58
CA VAL A 190 17.83 -5.86 16.97
C VAL A 190 19.07 -5.34 16.26
N TYR A 191 20.08 -6.19 16.09
CA TYR A 191 21.38 -5.84 15.51
C TYR A 191 21.55 -6.23 14.03
N HIS A 192 20.56 -6.90 13.44
CA HIS A 192 20.60 -7.29 12.05
C HIS A 192 20.82 -6.07 11.14
N PRO A 193 21.78 -6.10 10.19
CA PRO A 193 22.15 -4.92 9.41
C PRO A 193 21.02 -4.40 8.52
N ASP A 194 20.11 -5.28 8.07
CA ASP A 194 19.09 -4.91 7.08
C ASP A 194 17.73 -4.58 7.72
N THR A 195 17.46 -5.06 8.93
CA THR A 195 16.11 -5.03 9.53
C THR A 195 16.10 -4.55 10.98
N GLY A 196 17.28 -4.43 11.62
CA GLY A 196 17.39 -4.09 13.03
C GLY A 196 17.32 -2.59 13.28
N MET A 197 16.66 -2.20 14.38
CA MET A 197 16.60 -0.79 14.81
C MET A 197 17.98 -0.20 15.10
N VAL A 198 18.95 -1.04 15.50
CA VAL A 198 20.35 -0.66 15.67
C VAL A 198 21.24 -1.57 14.83
N GLY A 199 20.84 -1.73 13.57
CA GLY A 199 21.51 -2.58 12.59
C GLY A 199 22.95 -2.14 12.35
N CYS A 200 23.89 -3.06 12.55
CA CYS A 200 25.31 -2.83 12.25
C CYS A 200 25.99 -4.16 11.95
N ARG A 201 26.62 -4.26 10.76
CA ARG A 201 27.32 -5.49 10.34
C ARG A 201 28.38 -5.93 11.36
N GLN A 202 29.12 -4.97 11.92
CA GLN A 202 30.17 -5.26 12.89
C GLN A 202 29.59 -5.77 14.22
N ARG A 203 28.48 -5.19 14.70
CA ARG A 203 27.78 -5.69 15.91
C ARG A 203 27.24 -7.09 15.70
N MET A 204 26.63 -7.34 14.55
CA MET A 204 26.11 -8.67 14.23
C MET A 204 27.24 -9.71 14.17
N ALA A 205 28.37 -9.37 13.55
CA ALA A 205 29.54 -10.25 13.51
C ALA A 205 30.05 -10.59 14.91
N GLN A 206 30.20 -9.59 15.78
CA GLN A 206 30.62 -9.80 17.17
C GLN A 206 29.57 -10.56 17.99
N LEU A 207 28.27 -10.36 17.75
CA LEU A 207 27.22 -11.15 18.39
C LEU A 207 27.32 -12.64 18.03
N ILE A 208 27.63 -12.96 16.77
CA ILE A 208 27.86 -14.34 16.30
C ILE A 208 29.13 -14.91 16.95
N GLU A 209 30.21 -14.13 17.00
CA GLU A 209 31.47 -14.51 17.63
C GLU A 209 31.28 -14.84 19.12
N ALA A 210 30.63 -13.93 19.87
CA ALA A 210 30.28 -14.11 21.27
C ALA A 210 29.49 -15.40 21.48
N ARG A 211 28.44 -15.64 20.68
CA ARG A 211 27.64 -16.88 20.77
C ARG A 211 28.52 -18.12 20.66
N ASN A 212 29.38 -18.18 19.64
CA ASN A 212 30.23 -19.34 19.38
C ASN A 212 31.21 -19.57 20.53
N LEU A 213 31.80 -18.49 21.05
CA LEU A 213 32.72 -18.53 22.18
C LEU A 213 32.02 -19.05 23.46
N LEU A 214 30.82 -18.54 23.78
CA LEU A 214 30.04 -18.99 24.94
C LEU A 214 29.63 -20.46 24.83
N ILE A 215 29.14 -20.92 23.66
CA ILE A 215 28.77 -22.33 23.45
C ILE A 215 30.01 -23.23 23.63
N LYS A 216 31.16 -22.84 23.07
CA LYS A 216 32.42 -23.59 23.24
C LYS A 216 32.85 -23.64 24.71
N HIS A 217 32.70 -22.53 25.44
CA HIS A 217 32.98 -22.47 26.87
C HIS A 217 32.08 -23.45 27.64
N VAL A 218 30.76 -23.40 27.43
CA VAL A 218 29.82 -24.31 28.12
C VAL A 218 30.19 -25.77 27.84
N ARG A 219 30.43 -26.12 26.58
CA ARG A 219 30.76 -27.50 26.20
C ARG A 219 32.10 -27.99 26.73
N THR A 220 33.06 -27.09 26.95
CA THR A 220 34.37 -27.46 27.53
C THR A 220 34.27 -27.54 29.05
N ALA A 221 33.81 -26.46 29.70
CA ALA A 221 33.80 -26.31 31.15
C ALA A 221 32.83 -27.29 31.84
N TYR A 222 31.67 -27.57 31.23
CA TYR A 222 30.66 -28.45 31.83
C TYR A 222 30.70 -29.90 31.31
N ARG A 223 31.52 -30.25 30.31
CA ARG A 223 31.82 -31.66 29.99
C ARG A 223 32.97 -32.22 30.83
N SER A 224 33.90 -31.39 31.31
CA SER A 224 35.03 -31.81 32.12
C SER A 224 34.74 -31.89 33.63
N GLY A 225 33.52 -31.57 34.06
CA GLY A 225 33.11 -31.65 35.47
C GLY A 225 31.89 -32.56 35.65
N ASP A 226 31.90 -33.37 36.72
CA ASP A 226 30.86 -34.27 37.24
C ASP A 226 29.44 -33.66 37.44
N TRP A 227 29.16 -32.48 36.90
CA TRP A 227 27.90 -31.75 37.08
C TRP A 227 26.74 -32.31 36.26
N THR A 228 27.02 -33.16 35.26
CA THR A 228 25.98 -33.89 34.50
C THR A 228 25.36 -35.04 35.30
N ALA A 229 25.94 -35.45 36.44
CA ALA A 229 25.41 -36.52 37.28
C ALA A 229 24.34 -36.08 38.31
N ARG A 230 23.92 -34.80 38.30
CA ARG A 230 22.93 -34.26 39.26
C ARG A 230 21.67 -33.69 38.60
N ARG A 231 21.14 -34.38 37.58
CA ARG A 231 19.79 -34.13 37.09
C ARG A 231 18.91 -35.34 37.32
#